data_AF-U6F4H1-F1
#
_entry.id   AF-U6F4H1-F1
#
_cell.length_a   1.000
_cell.length_b   1.000
_cell.length_c   1.000
_cell.angle_alpha   90.00
_cell.angle_beta   90.00
_cell.angle_gamma   90.00
#
_symmetry.space_group_name_H-M   'P 1'
#
loop_
_entity.id
_entity.type
_entity.pdbx_description
1 polymer ?
#
loop_
_entity_poly.entity_id
_entity_poly.type
_entity_poly.pdbx_seq_one_letter_code
_entity_poly.pdbx_strand_id
1 'polypeptide(L)'
;MKALSVRGDYVMDMISGRKKVEYRSWKTNYRGSILMCSTTKKIAGAAPGYALCIMNLDRIIWSDFDQCYYWYISLKNVIEPINVKGQLKLFNVKDELIKPISHMEFDQKVKPLIYYPKRRKTK
;
A
#
# COMPACT_ATOMS: atom_id res chain seq x y z
N MET A 1 5.14 10.42 -8.84
CA MET A 1 3.79 10.03 -8.40
C MET A 1 3.56 10.34 -6.92
N LYS A 2 2.32 10.69 -6.54
CA LYS A 2 1.92 10.77 -5.12
C LYS A 2 1.92 9.39 -4.49
N ALA A 3 2.37 9.29 -3.26
CA ALA A 3 2.49 8.04 -2.52
C ALA A 3 1.88 8.16 -1.11
N LEU A 4 1.37 7.05 -0.59
CA LEU A 4 0.79 6.93 0.74
C LEU A 4 1.39 5.73 1.46
N SER A 5 1.83 5.97 2.70
CA SER A 5 2.33 4.91 3.58
C SER A 5 1.17 4.24 4.32
N VAL A 6 1.01 2.93 4.16
CA VAL A 6 -0.08 2.11 4.69
C VAL A 6 0.51 0.86 5.37
N ARG A 7 -0.15 0.32 6.39
CA ARG A 7 0.29 -0.94 7.03
C ARG A 7 0.33 -2.07 5.98
N GLY A 8 1.38 -2.89 6.00
CA GLY A 8 1.69 -3.81 4.90
C GLY A 8 0.60 -4.84 4.60
N ASP A 9 -0.07 -5.39 5.62
CA ASP A 9 -1.21 -6.30 5.44
C ASP A 9 -2.37 -5.65 4.68
N TYR A 10 -2.69 -4.39 4.99
CA TYR A 10 -3.72 -3.66 4.26
C TYR A 10 -3.33 -3.41 2.80
N VAL A 11 -2.06 -3.21 2.48
CA VAL A 11 -1.60 -3.10 1.09
C VAL A 11 -1.84 -4.43 0.35
N MET A 12 -1.52 -5.56 0.99
CA MET A 12 -1.81 -6.88 0.42
C MET A 12 -3.33 -7.14 0.26
N ASP A 13 -4.15 -6.67 1.21
CA ASP A 13 -5.60 -6.74 1.11
C ASP A 13 -6.15 -5.87 -0.03
N MET A 14 -5.54 -4.71 -0.31
CA MET A 14 -5.92 -3.89 -1.46
C MET A 14 -5.55 -4.57 -2.78
N ILE A 15 -4.36 -5.18 -2.87
CA ILE A 15 -3.91 -5.93 -4.06
C ILE A 15 -4.83 -7.13 -4.32
N SER A 16 -5.23 -7.86 -3.29
CA SER A 16 -6.19 -8.97 -3.41
C SER A 16 -7.65 -8.52 -3.61
N GLY A 17 -7.93 -7.22 -3.67
CA GLY A 17 -9.27 -6.67 -3.85
C GLY A 17 -10.19 -6.74 -2.63
N ARG A 18 -9.69 -7.21 -1.49
CA ARG A 18 -10.43 -7.31 -0.22
C ARG A 18 -10.63 -5.96 0.46
N LYS A 19 -9.66 -5.04 0.34
CA LYS A 19 -9.75 -3.68 0.89
C LYS A 19 -9.96 -2.65 -0.22
N LYS A 20 -11.12 -1.99 -0.18
CA LYS A 20 -11.55 -0.96 -1.17
C LYS A 20 -11.65 0.45 -0.58
N VAL A 21 -11.47 0.57 0.73
CA VAL A 21 -11.56 1.85 1.46
C VAL A 21 -10.37 1.95 2.42
N GLU A 22 -9.64 3.05 2.33
CA GLU A 22 -8.61 3.45 3.28
C GLU A 22 -9.13 4.53 4.22
N TYR A 23 -8.84 4.44 5.51
CA TYR A 23 -9.36 5.34 6.54
C TYR A 23 -8.27 6.29 7.00
N ARG A 24 -8.55 7.61 7.04
CA ARG A 24 -7.60 8.62 7.49
C ARG A 24 -8.28 9.73 8.27
N SER A 25 -7.61 10.24 9.30
CA SER A 25 -8.05 11.42 10.05
C SER A 25 -7.87 12.75 9.29
N TRP A 26 -7.25 12.72 8.11
CA TRP A 26 -6.99 13.90 7.29
C TRP A 26 -7.43 13.66 5.84
N LYS A 27 -7.70 14.76 5.13
CA LYS A 27 -8.09 14.76 3.71
C LYS A 27 -7.03 15.38 2.82
N THR A 28 -7.12 15.05 1.54
CA THR A 28 -6.39 15.70 0.45
C THR A 28 -7.34 16.06 -0.69
N ASN A 29 -7.00 17.10 -1.45
CA ASN A 29 -7.71 17.44 -2.68
C ASN A 29 -7.23 16.59 -3.88
N TYR A 30 -6.16 15.80 -3.72
CA TYR A 30 -5.63 14.94 -4.78
C TYR A 30 -6.60 13.82 -5.17
N ARG A 31 -6.77 13.58 -6.47
CA ARG A 31 -7.48 12.43 -7.06
C ARG A 31 -6.67 11.85 -8.20
N GLY A 32 -6.83 10.56 -8.45
CA GLY A 32 -6.06 9.82 -9.46
C GLY A 32 -5.07 8.82 -8.85
N SER A 33 -4.01 8.52 -9.59
CA SER A 33 -3.08 7.43 -9.28
C SER A 33 -2.21 7.72 -8.04
N ILE A 34 -2.33 6.85 -7.04
CA ILE A 34 -1.57 6.93 -5.79
C ILE A 34 -0.79 5.64 -5.57
N LEU A 35 0.50 5.78 -5.28
CA LEU A 35 1.39 4.67 -4.98
C LEU A 35 1.19 4.23 -3.52
N MET A 36 0.90 2.95 -3.30
CA MET A 36 0.76 2.38 -1.96
C MET A 36 2.08 1.78 -1.48
N CYS A 37 2.58 2.32 -0.37
CA CYS A 37 3.83 1.92 0.26
C CYS A 37 3.55 1.23 1.60
N SER A 38 3.99 -0.03 1.73
CA SER A 38 3.99 -0.73 3.00
C SER A 38 4.91 -0.03 3.99
N THR A 39 4.41 0.22 5.21
CA THR A 39 5.26 0.67 6.32
C THR A 39 6.36 -0.36 6.60
N THR A 40 7.41 0.07 7.29
CA THR A 40 8.51 -0.82 7.72
C THR A 40 8.11 -1.78 8.85
N LYS A 41 6.87 -1.69 9.35
CA LYS A 41 6.37 -2.59 10.39
C LYS A 41 6.31 -4.01 9.84
N LYS A 42 7.03 -4.93 10.48
CA LYS A 42 7.08 -6.34 10.13
C LYS A 42 5.75 -7.02 10.47
N ILE A 43 4.86 -7.12 9.50
CA ILE A 43 3.60 -7.86 9.59
C ILE A 43 3.75 -9.16 8.81
N ALA A 44 3.34 -10.28 9.40
CA ALA A 44 3.43 -11.58 8.76
C ALA A 44 2.62 -11.58 7.45
N GLY A 45 3.20 -12.10 6.37
CA GLY A 45 2.51 -12.16 5.07
C GLY A 45 2.52 -10.85 4.26
N ALA A 46 3.24 -9.82 4.72
CA ALA A 46 3.41 -8.56 3.99
C ALA A 46 4.88 -8.30 3.64
N ALA A 47 5.13 -7.43 2.66
CA ALA A 47 6.47 -6.95 2.29
C ALA A 47 6.75 -5.58 2.96
N PRO A 48 7.45 -5.52 4.12
CA PRO A 48 7.66 -4.28 4.86
C PRO A 48 8.64 -3.33 4.17
N GLY A 49 8.31 -2.04 4.09
CA GLY A 49 9.20 -1.01 3.52
C GLY A 49 9.24 -0.96 1.99
N TYR A 50 8.25 -1.56 1.32
CA TYR A 50 8.16 -1.58 -0.14
C TYR A 50 6.91 -0.87 -0.65
N ALA A 51 7.05 -0.12 -1.74
CA ALA A 51 5.94 0.24 -2.62
C ALA A 51 5.57 -0.96 -3.50
N LEU A 52 4.28 -1.28 -3.60
CA LEU A 52 3.83 -2.55 -4.20
C LEU A 52 2.79 -2.39 -5.31
N CYS A 53 1.97 -1.35 -5.25
CA CYS A 53 0.90 -1.15 -6.22
C CYS A 53 0.52 0.31 -6.40
N ILE A 54 -0.14 0.58 -7.53
CA ILE A 54 -0.80 1.83 -7.85
C ILE A 54 -2.29 1.60 -7.65
N MET A 55 -2.89 2.41 -6.79
CA MET A 55 -4.34 2.52 -6.63
C MET A 55 -4.83 3.77 -7.35
N ASN A 56 -6.08 3.78 -7.77
CA ASN A 56 -6.78 5.02 -8.10
C ASN A 56 -7.50 5.52 -6.85
N LEU A 57 -7.35 6.80 -6.50
CA LEU A 57 -8.10 7.46 -5.45
C LEU A 57 -9.28 8.22 -6.08
N ASP A 58 -10.46 7.62 -5.98
CA ASP A 58 -11.66 8.06 -6.71
C ASP A 58 -12.41 9.15 -5.93
N ARG A 59 -12.71 8.88 -4.67
CA ARG A 59 -13.51 9.76 -3.82
C ARG A 59 -13.05 9.72 -2.37
N ILE A 60 -13.25 10.82 -1.66
CA ILE A 60 -13.03 10.92 -0.22
C ILE A 60 -14.31 11.46 0.40
N ILE A 61 -14.86 10.73 1.38
CA ILE A 61 -16.09 11.08 2.08
C ILE A 61 -15.81 11.09 3.58
N TRP A 62 -16.34 12.07 4.30
CA TRP A 62 -16.30 12.09 5.77
C TRP A 62 -17.34 11.13 6.33
N SER A 63 -16.99 10.38 7.37
CA SER A 63 -17.90 9.54 8.14
C SER A 63 -18.08 10.12 9.52
N ASP A 64 -19.29 10.57 9.84
CA ASP A 64 -19.65 11.02 11.19
C ASP A 64 -19.66 9.87 12.20
N PHE A 65 -19.81 8.61 11.76
CA PHE A 65 -19.78 7.47 12.65
C PHE A 65 -18.35 7.14 13.10
N ASP A 66 -17.44 6.94 12.14
CA ASP A 66 -16.03 6.59 12.42
C ASP A 66 -15.16 7.82 12.73
N GLN A 67 -15.72 9.03 12.62
CA GLN A 67 -15.03 10.30 12.81
C GLN A 67 -13.73 10.40 11.97
N CYS A 68 -13.81 9.92 10.72
CA CYS A 68 -12.67 9.93 9.80
C CYS A 68 -13.09 10.00 8.32
N TYR A 69 -12.11 10.21 7.45
CA TYR A 69 -12.29 10.24 6.00
C TYR A 69 -12.10 8.84 5.40
N TYR A 70 -13.09 8.42 4.60
CA TYR A 70 -13.06 7.22 3.79
C TYR A 70 -12.51 7.54 2.41
N TRP A 71 -11.33 7.03 2.13
CA TRP A 71 -10.65 7.14 0.85
C TRP A 71 -10.97 5.91 0.02
N TYR A 72 -11.87 6.07 -0.95
CA TYR A 72 -12.26 4.97 -1.82
C TYR A 72 -11.20 4.77 -2.89
N ILE A 73 -10.74 3.53 -2.98
CA ILE A 73 -9.60 3.15 -3.81
C ILE A 73 -9.91 1.92 -4.64
N SER A 74 -9.32 1.88 -5.83
CA SER A 74 -9.41 0.75 -6.75
C SER A 74 -8.02 0.38 -7.26
N LEU A 75 -7.73 -0.92 -7.36
CA LEU A 75 -6.43 -1.39 -7.88
C LEU A 75 -6.31 -1.02 -9.36
N LYS A 76 -5.25 -0.28 -9.70
CA LYS A 76 -4.93 0.07 -11.09
C LYS A 76 -3.87 -0.87 -11.66
N ASN A 77 -2.73 -1.00 -10.96
CA ASN A 77 -1.65 -1.90 -11.34
C ASN A 77 -0.88 -2.38 -10.10
N VAL A 78 -0.33 -3.59 -10.15
CA VAL A 78 0.81 -3.97 -9.32
C VAL A 78 2.10 -3.48 -9.98
N ILE A 79 3.15 -3.25 -9.19
CA ILE A 79 4.43 -2.74 -9.70
C ILE A 79 5.59 -3.63 -9.25
N GLU A 80 6.71 -3.52 -9.92
CA GLU A 80 7.98 -4.03 -9.39
C GLU A 80 8.23 -3.42 -8.00
N PRO A 81 8.43 -4.24 -6.95
CA PRO A 81 8.59 -3.71 -5.59
C PRO A 81 9.74 -2.72 -5.48
N ILE A 82 9.44 -1.52 -4.97
CA ILE A 82 10.44 -0.45 -4.78
C ILE A 82 10.71 -0.30 -3.29
N ASN A 83 11.96 -0.38 -2.86
CA ASN A 83 12.30 -0.07 -1.47
C ASN A 83 12.08 1.43 -1.24
N VAL A 84 11.11 1.78 -0.39
CA VAL A 84 10.71 3.16 -0.12
C VAL A 84 10.50 3.34 1.37
N LYS A 85 11.20 4.31 1.94
CA LYS A 85 10.93 4.76 3.31
C LYS A 85 9.63 5.56 3.31
N GLY A 86 8.59 5.00 3.91
CA GLY A 86 7.31 5.70 4.07
C GLY A 86 7.46 7.02 4.85
N GLN A 87 6.60 7.99 4.52
CA GLN A 87 6.58 9.31 5.15
C GLN A 87 5.17 9.64 5.68
N LEU A 88 5.08 10.67 6.52
CA LEU A 88 3.80 11.20 6.97
C LEU A 88 3.09 11.91 5.80
N LYS A 89 1.75 11.84 5.79
CA LYS A 89 0.88 12.42 4.75
C LYS A 89 1.25 11.89 3.34
N LEU A 90 0.80 12.58 2.29
CA LEU A 90 1.23 12.28 0.92
C LEU A 90 2.66 12.75 0.70
N PHE A 91 3.45 11.89 0.07
CA PHE A 91 4.80 12.22 -0.39
C PHE A 91 4.96 11.88 -1.87
N ASN A 92 6.11 12.17 -2.46
CA ASN A 92 6.37 11.90 -3.87
C ASN A 92 7.43 10.80 -4.01
N VAL A 93 7.21 9.89 -4.97
CA VAL A 93 8.21 8.94 -5.47
C VAL A 93 8.45 9.27 -6.94
N LYS A 94 9.71 9.19 -7.40
CA LYS A 94 10.09 9.47 -8.79
C LYS A 94 9.40 8.47 -9.72
N ASP A 95 8.79 8.97 -10.79
CA ASP A 95 8.02 8.14 -11.73
C ASP A 95 8.88 7.10 -12.46
N GLU A 96 10.15 7.42 -12.71
CA GLU A 96 11.15 6.52 -13.32
C GLU A 96 11.35 5.20 -12.57
N LEU A 97 11.06 5.17 -11.26
CA LEU A 97 11.20 3.98 -10.43
C LEU A 97 9.96 3.08 -10.52
N ILE A 98 8.83 3.60 -11.00
CA ILE A 98 7.53 2.93 -10.96
C ILE A 98 7.32 2.15 -12.24
N LYS A 99 7.46 0.83 -12.16
CA LYS A 99 7.29 -0.09 -13.29
C LYS A 99 6.10 -1.01 -13.07
N PRO A 100 4.94 -0.76 -13.71
CA PRO A 100 3.83 -1.71 -13.72
C PRO A 100 4.27 -3.04 -14.30
N ILE A 101 3.85 -4.14 -13.66
CA ILE A 101 4.14 -5.51 -14.08
C ILE A 101 2.86 -6.35 -14.02
N SER A 102 2.91 -7.58 -14.55
CA SER A 102 1.80 -8.53 -14.40
C SER A 102 1.67 -9.03 -12.96
N HIS A 103 0.48 -9.55 -12.60
CA HIS A 103 0.29 -10.17 -11.27
C HIS A 103 1.19 -11.39 -11.07
N MET A 104 1.43 -12.18 -12.12
CA MET A 104 2.32 -13.34 -12.04
C MET A 104 3.76 -12.94 -11.72
N GLU A 105 4.30 -11.90 -12.37
CA GLU A 105 5.63 -11.38 -12.07
C GLU A 105 5.70 -10.74 -10.69
N PHE A 106 4.63 -10.05 -10.28
CA PHE A 106 4.53 -9.46 -8.95
C PHE A 106 4.63 -10.54 -7.86
N ASP A 107 3.88 -11.64 -7.98
CA ASP A 107 3.90 -12.73 -7.01
C ASP A 107 5.31 -13.34 -6.87
N GLN A 108 6.02 -13.50 -7.99
CA GLN A 108 7.40 -13.99 -7.98
C GLN A 108 8.36 -13.01 -7.27
N LYS A 109 8.25 -11.71 -7.58
CA LYS A 109 9.14 -10.66 -7.03
C LYS A 109 8.85 -10.32 -5.58
N VAL A 110 7.59 -10.39 -5.14
CA VAL A 110 7.20 -10.07 -3.77
C VAL A 110 7.48 -11.22 -2.80
N LYS A 111 7.42 -12.48 -3.25
CA LYS A 111 7.65 -13.69 -2.44
C LYS A 111 8.90 -13.63 -1.55
N PRO A 112 10.10 -13.27 -2.03
CA PRO A 112 11.30 -13.18 -1.17
C PRO A 112 11.26 -12.00 -0.17
N LEU A 113 10.36 -11.03 -0.38
CA LEU A 113 10.23 -9.83 0.46
C LEU A 113 9.20 -10.02 1.57
N ILE A 114 8.36 -11.05 1.49
CA ILE A 114 7.34 -11.33 2.49
C ILE A 114 8.00 -11.69 3.82
N TYR A 115 7.60 -10.96 4.87
CA TYR A 115 8.05 -11.24 6.22
C TYR A 115 7.32 -12.45 6.80
N TYR A 116 8.10 -13.41 7.27
CA TYR A 116 7.62 -14.53 8.08
C TYR A 116 8.31 -14.47 9.46
N PRO A 117 7.55 -14.41 10.56
CA PRO A 117 8.13 -14.42 11.89
C PRO A 117 8.86 -15.74 12.13
N LYS A 118 10.09 -15.67 12.66
CA LYS A 118 10.81 -16.88 13.10
C LYS A 118 10.02 -17.50 14.25
N ARG A 119 9.65 -18.79 14.12
CA ARG A 119 9.07 -19.54 15.25
C ARG A 119 10.06 -19.45 16.43
N ARG A 120 9.60 -18.95 17.59
CA ARG A 120 10.36 -19.12 18.83
C ARG A 120 10.43 -20.62 19.09
N LYS A 121 11.65 -21.18 19.17
CA LYS A 121 11.82 -22.50 19.78
C LYS A 121 11.36 -22.36 21.22
N THR A 122 10.22 -22.92 21.57
CA THR A 122 9.86 -23.19 22.96
C THR A 122 10.96 -24.07 23.53
N LYS A 123 11.65 -23.56 24.56
CA LYS A 123 12.54 -24.37 25.40
C LYS A 123 11.68 -25.24 26.31
#